data_AF-A7S3M4-F1
#
_entry.id   AF-A7S3M4-F1
#
_cell.length_a   1.000
_cell.length_b   1.000
_cell.length_c   1.000
_cell.angle_alpha   90.00
_cell.angle_beta   90.00
_cell.angle_gamma   90.00
#
_symmetry.space_group_name_H-M   'P 1'
#
loop_
_entity.id
_entity.type
_entity.pdbx_description
1 polymer ?
#
loop_
_entity_poly.entity_id
_entity_poly.type
_entity_poly.pdbx_seq_one_letter_code
_entity_poly.pdbx_strand_id
1 'polypeptide(L)'
;MQKHNLLPEEEKKLAQDCRKFMTASLQYACKNFPLKDPLLKHAEFLNFHERANQTFDSVQFFISKFPTLEAAMEGKMDALYDEFCAYQALGNDSQLSDLSRIDHIWMYLGKMEGKNGLRFGLLAQVAQYVLVLPHSNAAEERIFSTVEKNKTKYRGSLSNTTTLPSILTCKTNYFNHTHCYMFKPTKSVLQKAKKAATTYNADHSSTSK
;
A
#
# COMPACT_ATOMS: atom_id res chain seq x y z
N MET A 1 -11.85 -30.62 13.10
CA MET A 1 -11.13 -29.73 14.03
C MET A 1 -10.44 -30.59 15.07
N GLN A 2 -9.10 -30.66 15.07
CA GLN A 2 -8.36 -31.35 16.12
C GLN A 2 -8.54 -30.58 17.43
N LYS A 3 -9.24 -31.19 18.41
CA LYS A 3 -9.26 -30.69 19.78
C LYS A 3 -7.90 -30.99 20.38
N HIS A 4 -7.08 -29.96 20.57
CA HIS A 4 -5.91 -30.08 21.42
C HIS A 4 -6.40 -30.28 22.86
N ASN A 5 -6.16 -31.45 23.43
CA ASN A 5 -6.47 -31.74 24.83
C ASN A 5 -5.40 -31.10 25.73
N LEU A 6 -5.49 -29.79 25.93
CA LEU A 6 -4.73 -29.09 26.96
C LEU A 6 -5.47 -29.25 28.29
N LEU A 7 -4.75 -29.48 29.38
CA LEU A 7 -5.37 -29.47 30.71
C LEU A 7 -5.88 -28.04 31.02
N PRO A 8 -6.98 -27.86 31.78
CA PRO A 8 -7.56 -26.53 32.04
C PRO A 8 -6.57 -25.50 32.62
N GLU A 9 -5.56 -25.97 33.34
CA GLU A 9 -4.50 -25.14 33.92
C GLU A 9 -3.48 -24.68 32.86
N GLU A 10 -3.18 -25.52 31.87
CA GLU A 10 -2.33 -25.18 30.72
C GLU A 10 -3.02 -24.20 29.78
N GLU A 11 -4.34 -24.36 29.55
CA GLU A 11 -5.14 -23.39 28.80
C GLU A 11 -5.15 -22.01 29.48
N LYS A 12 -5.32 -21.97 30.80
CA LYS A 12 -5.30 -20.73 31.58
C LYS A 12 -3.93 -20.04 31.52
N LYS A 13 -2.85 -20.83 31.61
CA LYS A 13 -1.48 -20.32 31.48
C LYS A 13 -1.21 -19.78 30.07
N LEU A 14 -1.59 -20.53 29.04
CA LEU A 14 -1.47 -20.09 27.64
C LEU A 14 -2.24 -18.78 27.40
N ALA A 15 -3.48 -18.68 27.88
CA ALA A 15 -4.27 -17.45 27.78
C ALA A 15 -3.61 -16.25 28.48
N GLN A 16 -3.01 -16.46 29.65
CA GLN A 16 -2.25 -15.42 30.36
C GLN A 16 -1.00 -15.00 29.58
N ASP A 17 -0.27 -15.94 29.01
CA ASP A 17 0.95 -15.65 28.26
C ASP A 17 0.64 -14.97 26.91
N CYS A 18 -0.42 -15.39 26.21
CA CYS A 18 -0.95 -14.69 25.05
C CYS A 18 -1.34 -13.25 25.41
N ARG A 19 -2.00 -13.03 26.55
CA ARG A 19 -2.35 -11.69 27.01
C ARG A 19 -1.10 -10.85 27.29
N LYS A 20 -0.10 -11.39 28.00
CA LYS A 20 1.17 -10.69 28.25
C LYS A 20 1.85 -10.30 26.94
N PHE A 21 1.90 -11.23 25.98
CA PHE A 21 2.47 -10.99 24.65
C PHE A 21 1.74 -9.86 23.91
N MET A 22 0.40 -9.91 23.86
CA MET A 22 -0.40 -8.86 23.22
C MET A 22 -0.23 -7.50 23.90
N THR A 23 -0.21 -7.46 25.23
CA THR A 23 0.04 -6.24 25.99
C THR A 23 1.41 -5.65 25.69
N ALA A 24 2.47 -6.48 25.71
CA ALA A 24 3.83 -6.02 25.40
C ALA A 24 3.94 -5.54 23.95
N SER A 25 3.31 -6.24 23.01
CA SER A 25 3.26 -5.85 21.60
C SER A 25 2.54 -4.51 21.40
N LEU A 26 1.42 -4.30 22.08
CA LEU A 26 0.68 -3.04 22.04
C LEU A 26 1.48 -1.89 22.66
N GLN A 27 2.14 -2.12 23.80
CA GLN A 27 3.01 -1.13 24.42
C GLN A 27 4.17 -0.75 23.50
N TYR A 28 4.78 -1.73 22.83
CA TYR A 28 5.81 -1.49 21.84
C TYR A 28 5.26 -0.68 20.65
N ALA A 29 4.10 -1.05 20.11
CA ALA A 29 3.46 -0.30 19.02
C ALA A 29 3.17 1.14 19.44
N CYS A 30 2.55 1.37 20.60
CA CYS A 30 2.27 2.72 21.12
C CYS A 30 3.52 3.56 21.34
N LYS A 31 4.65 2.92 21.68
CA LYS A 31 5.94 3.60 21.89
C LYS A 31 6.64 3.97 20.59
N ASN A 32 6.56 3.12 19.57
CA ASN A 32 7.35 3.26 18.34
C ASN A 32 6.54 3.82 17.15
N PHE A 33 5.22 3.68 17.16
CA PHE A 33 4.38 4.23 16.10
C PHE A 33 4.13 5.71 16.37
N PRO A 34 4.12 6.54 15.30
CA PRO A 34 3.88 7.97 15.43
C PRO A 34 2.38 8.25 15.62
N LEU A 35 1.75 7.64 16.63
CA LEU A 35 0.30 7.73 16.90
C LEU A 35 -0.18 9.16 17.18
N LYS A 36 0.75 10.06 17.50
CA LYS A 36 0.49 11.48 17.76
C LYS A 36 0.84 12.38 16.57
N ASP A 37 1.22 11.80 15.44
CA ASP A 37 1.53 12.59 14.24
C ASP A 37 0.26 13.31 13.77
N PRO A 38 0.31 14.65 13.59
CA PRO A 38 -0.80 15.42 13.04
C PRO A 38 -1.35 14.85 11.72
N LEU A 39 -0.50 14.20 10.92
CA LEU A 39 -0.91 13.56 9.68
C LEU A 39 -2.00 12.53 9.88
N LEU A 40 -1.92 11.70 10.93
CA LEU A 40 -2.92 10.67 11.21
C LEU A 40 -4.25 11.30 11.61
N LYS A 41 -4.19 12.35 12.42
CA LYS A 41 -5.39 13.11 12.84
C LYS A 41 -6.06 13.78 11.64
N HIS A 42 -5.28 14.44 10.79
CA HIS A 42 -5.85 15.09 9.60
C HIS A 42 -6.40 14.07 8.61
N ALA A 43 -5.83 12.86 8.50
CA ALA A 43 -6.35 11.81 7.61
C ALA A 43 -7.78 11.32 7.97
N GLU A 44 -8.29 11.66 9.16
CA GLU A 44 -9.65 11.29 9.59
C GLU A 44 -10.75 11.86 8.68
N PHE A 45 -10.48 12.91 7.89
CA PHE A 45 -11.46 13.42 6.91
C PHE A 45 -11.89 12.37 5.87
N LEU A 46 -11.04 11.37 5.65
CA LEU A 46 -11.31 10.23 4.78
C LEU A 46 -12.41 9.31 5.32
N ASN A 47 -12.70 9.37 6.62
CA ASN A 47 -13.72 8.54 7.25
C ASN A 47 -15.11 9.08 6.90
N PHE A 48 -15.77 8.38 5.99
CA PHE A 48 -17.11 8.72 5.53
C PHE A 48 -18.13 8.82 6.68
N HIS A 49 -18.08 7.91 7.65
CA HIS A 49 -19.06 7.87 8.73
C HIS A 49 -18.93 9.05 9.69
N GLU A 50 -17.74 9.64 9.79
CA GLU A 50 -17.44 10.78 10.65
C GLU A 50 -17.40 12.12 9.90
N ARG A 51 -17.74 12.13 8.60
CA ARG A 51 -17.62 13.31 7.71
C ARG A 51 -18.21 14.60 8.26
N ALA A 52 -19.34 14.50 8.97
CA ALA A 52 -20.03 15.66 9.55
C ALA A 52 -19.19 16.38 10.63
N ASN A 53 -18.28 15.65 11.27
CA ASN A 53 -17.43 16.15 12.35
C ASN A 53 -16.06 16.67 11.86
N GLN A 54 -15.79 16.58 10.56
CA GLN A 54 -14.50 16.92 9.98
C GLN A 54 -14.41 18.41 9.64
N THR A 55 -13.20 18.94 9.51
CA THR A 55 -12.96 20.33 9.12
C THR A 55 -12.17 20.40 7.82
N PHE A 56 -12.36 21.49 7.08
CA PHE A 56 -11.64 21.70 5.83
C PHE A 56 -10.13 21.86 6.05
N ASP A 57 -9.71 22.31 7.25
CA ASP A 57 -8.31 22.39 7.67
C ASP A 57 -7.55 21.07 7.44
N SER A 58 -8.22 19.92 7.61
CA SER A 58 -7.62 18.61 7.34
C SER A 58 -7.30 18.39 5.87
N VAL A 59 -8.14 18.88 4.96
CA VAL A 59 -7.89 18.84 3.51
C VAL A 59 -6.74 19.80 3.17
N GLN A 60 -6.77 21.02 3.71
CA GLN A 60 -5.72 22.03 3.51
C GLN A 60 -4.36 21.61 4.05
N PHE A 61 -4.33 20.86 5.16
CA PHE A 61 -3.11 20.30 5.71
C PHE A 61 -2.40 19.41 4.69
N PHE A 62 -3.13 18.55 3.97
CA PHE A 62 -2.52 17.68 2.97
C PHE A 62 -2.06 18.43 1.72
N ILE A 63 -2.84 19.42 1.28
CA ILE A 63 -2.50 20.25 0.12
C ILE A 63 -1.20 21.01 0.39
N SER A 64 -1.12 21.72 1.52
CA SER A 64 0.08 22.49 1.90
C SER A 64 1.30 21.62 2.21
N LYS A 65 1.11 20.37 2.65
CA LYS A 65 2.21 19.45 2.95
C LYS A 65 2.87 18.87 1.70
N PHE A 66 2.17 18.80 0.56
CA PHE A 66 2.65 18.13 -0.65
C PHE A 66 2.66 19.08 -1.85
N PRO A 67 3.82 19.58 -2.31
CA PRO A 67 3.91 20.58 -3.39
C PRO A 67 3.23 20.15 -4.70
N THR A 68 3.29 18.86 -5.04
CA THR A 68 2.60 18.32 -6.23
C THR A 68 1.08 18.44 -6.12
N LEU A 69 0.53 18.24 -4.91
CA LEU A 69 -0.89 18.37 -4.67
C LEU A 69 -1.30 19.85 -4.60
N GLU A 70 -0.48 20.68 -3.98
CA GLU A 70 -0.64 22.14 -3.97
C GLU A 70 -0.76 22.70 -5.39
N ALA A 71 0.19 22.38 -6.27
CA ALA A 71 0.14 22.79 -7.67
C ALA A 71 -1.09 22.25 -8.41
N ALA A 72 -1.56 21.05 -8.08
CA ALA A 72 -2.75 20.47 -8.71
C ALA A 72 -4.06 21.19 -8.31
N MET A 73 -4.08 21.79 -7.10
CA MET A 73 -5.23 22.48 -6.51
C MET A 73 -5.19 24.01 -6.66
N GLU A 74 -4.12 24.55 -7.27
CA GLU A 74 -3.98 25.98 -7.53
C GLU A 74 -5.21 26.54 -8.30
N GLY A 75 -5.77 27.63 -7.78
CA GLY A 75 -6.97 28.27 -8.34
C GLY A 75 -8.29 27.50 -8.17
N LYS A 76 -8.30 26.36 -7.46
CA LYS A 76 -9.48 25.50 -7.28
C LYS A 76 -9.94 25.37 -5.83
N MET A 77 -9.33 26.13 -4.91
CA MET A 77 -9.58 26.01 -3.47
C MET A 77 -11.03 26.31 -3.08
N ASP A 78 -11.66 27.31 -3.69
CA ASP A 78 -13.08 27.64 -3.42
C ASP A 78 -14.01 26.51 -3.86
N ALA A 79 -13.82 25.99 -5.07
CA ALA A 79 -14.60 24.85 -5.58
C ALA A 79 -14.38 23.59 -4.73
N LEU A 80 -13.15 23.36 -4.27
CA LEU A 80 -12.83 22.25 -3.37
C LEU A 80 -13.50 22.41 -2.00
N TYR A 81 -13.58 23.64 -1.48
CA TYR A 81 -14.31 23.94 -0.25
C TYR A 81 -15.81 23.65 -0.42
N ASP A 82 -16.41 24.06 -1.52
CA ASP A 82 -17.80 23.76 -1.85
C ASP A 82 -18.07 22.25 -1.92
N GLU A 83 -17.17 21.49 -2.59
CA GLU A 83 -17.24 20.02 -2.61
C GLU A 83 -17.14 19.42 -1.20
N PHE A 84 -16.27 19.97 -0.34
CA PHE A 84 -16.14 19.54 1.05
C PHE A 84 -17.41 19.79 1.85
N CYS A 85 -18.00 20.98 1.78
CA CYS A 85 -19.29 21.27 2.42
C CYS A 85 -20.40 20.33 1.93
N ALA A 86 -20.45 20.07 0.63
CA ALA A 86 -21.40 19.13 0.05
C ALA A 86 -21.16 17.67 0.52
N TYR A 87 -19.90 17.30 0.77
CA TYR A 87 -19.52 16.00 1.33
C TYR A 87 -19.99 15.87 2.78
N GLN A 88 -19.77 16.88 3.62
CA GLN A 88 -20.26 16.88 5.01
C GLN A 88 -21.78 16.75 5.10
N ALA A 89 -22.48 17.44 4.19
CA ALA A 89 -23.94 17.42 4.11
C ALA A 89 -24.49 16.19 3.37
N LEU A 90 -23.64 15.32 2.81
CA LEU A 90 -24.10 14.13 2.11
C LEU A 90 -24.84 13.23 3.09
N GLY A 91 -26.08 12.84 2.78
CA GLY A 91 -26.86 11.92 3.60
C GLY A 91 -26.30 10.50 3.59
N ASN A 92 -27.00 9.57 4.25
CA ASN A 92 -26.65 8.16 4.16
C ASN A 92 -27.05 7.64 2.77
N ASP A 93 -26.04 7.35 1.95
CA ASP A 93 -26.20 6.64 0.68
C ASP A 93 -26.13 5.12 0.96
N SER A 94 -27.09 4.35 0.46
CA SER A 94 -27.15 2.90 0.66
C SER A 94 -25.94 2.20 0.04
N GLN A 95 -25.45 2.65 -1.12
CA GLN A 95 -24.26 2.08 -1.76
C GLN A 95 -23.00 2.37 -0.94
N LEU A 96 -22.90 3.55 -0.33
CA LEU A 96 -21.78 3.87 0.57
C LEU A 96 -21.81 3.04 1.85
N SER A 97 -23.00 2.66 2.31
CA SER A 97 -23.18 1.85 3.52
C SER A 97 -22.75 0.39 3.33
N ASP A 98 -22.81 -0.11 2.10
CA ASP A 98 -22.38 -1.47 1.73
C ASP A 98 -20.87 -1.58 1.50
N LEU A 99 -20.16 -0.45 1.36
CA LEU A 99 -18.72 -0.41 1.14
C LEU A 99 -17.97 -0.36 2.47
N SER A 100 -17.26 -1.44 2.80
CA SER A 100 -16.42 -1.52 4.01
C SER A 100 -15.02 -0.93 3.86
N ARG A 101 -14.58 -0.71 2.62
CA ARG A 101 -13.22 -0.26 2.29
C ARG A 101 -13.18 1.21 1.91
N ILE A 102 -12.35 1.98 2.61
CA ILE A 102 -12.21 3.42 2.43
C ILE A 102 -11.81 3.81 0.99
N ASP A 103 -10.96 3.02 0.34
CA ASP A 103 -10.56 3.26 -1.05
C ASP A 103 -11.70 3.03 -2.04
N HIS A 104 -12.60 2.08 -1.76
CA HIS A 104 -13.79 1.89 -2.58
C HIS A 104 -14.79 3.04 -2.40
N ILE A 105 -14.96 3.55 -1.18
CA ILE A 105 -15.81 4.71 -0.89
C ILE A 105 -15.33 5.93 -1.69
N TRP A 106 -14.05 6.27 -1.60
CA TRP A 106 -13.50 7.42 -2.31
C TRP A 106 -13.47 7.24 -3.83
N MET A 107 -13.33 6.00 -4.32
CA MET A 107 -13.53 5.69 -5.74
C MET A 107 -14.97 5.95 -6.18
N TYR A 108 -15.97 5.56 -5.37
CA TYR A 108 -17.38 5.80 -5.68
C TYR A 108 -17.71 7.29 -5.65
N LEU A 109 -17.32 8.01 -4.59
CA LEU A 109 -17.51 9.46 -4.46
C LEU A 109 -16.90 10.22 -5.65
N GLY A 110 -15.68 9.84 -6.07
CA GLY A 110 -15.01 10.46 -7.21
C GLY A 110 -15.66 10.19 -8.57
N LYS A 111 -16.59 9.23 -8.66
CA LYS A 111 -17.36 8.93 -9.88
C LYS A 111 -18.80 9.45 -9.81
N MET A 112 -19.20 10.04 -8.69
CA MET A 112 -20.56 10.52 -8.50
C MET A 112 -20.81 11.72 -9.41
N GLU A 113 -21.81 11.63 -10.27
CA GLU A 113 -22.20 12.73 -11.16
C GLU A 113 -23.04 13.77 -10.40
N GLY A 114 -22.76 15.04 -10.67
CA GLY A 114 -23.51 16.20 -10.23
C GLY A 114 -23.98 17.02 -11.44
N LYS A 115 -24.53 18.21 -11.19
CA LYS A 115 -25.10 19.06 -12.25
C LYS A 115 -24.06 19.55 -13.28
N ASN A 116 -22.81 19.72 -12.87
CA ASN A 116 -21.74 20.33 -13.67
C ASN A 116 -20.52 19.40 -13.86
N GLY A 117 -20.75 18.09 -13.92
CA GLY A 117 -19.69 17.07 -13.96
C GLY A 117 -19.58 16.30 -12.65
N LEU A 118 -18.37 15.88 -12.29
CA LEU A 118 -18.16 15.11 -11.06
C LEU A 118 -18.50 15.95 -9.82
N ARG A 119 -19.32 15.40 -8.93
CA ARG A 119 -19.80 16.07 -7.72
C ARG A 119 -18.71 16.28 -6.67
N PHE A 120 -17.75 15.37 -6.59
CA PHE A 120 -16.66 15.36 -5.61
C PHE A 120 -15.30 15.13 -6.28
N GLY A 121 -15.12 15.65 -7.50
CA GLY A 121 -13.95 15.33 -8.32
C GLY A 121 -12.64 15.81 -7.68
N LEU A 122 -12.62 17.04 -7.18
CA LEU A 122 -11.43 17.64 -6.56
C LEU A 122 -11.15 17.00 -5.19
N LEU A 123 -12.19 16.83 -4.37
CA LEU A 123 -12.07 16.24 -3.04
C LEU A 123 -11.64 14.77 -3.12
N ALA A 124 -12.20 14.00 -4.05
CA ALA A 124 -11.78 12.62 -4.28
C ALA A 124 -10.35 12.53 -4.80
N GLN A 125 -9.88 13.49 -5.61
CA GLN A 125 -8.48 13.57 -6.00
C GLN A 125 -7.58 13.74 -4.77
N VAL A 126 -7.88 14.71 -3.88
CA VAL A 126 -7.12 14.89 -2.64
C VAL A 126 -7.13 13.62 -1.79
N ALA A 127 -8.30 12.99 -1.63
CA ALA A 127 -8.42 11.77 -0.86
C ALA A 127 -7.58 10.61 -1.42
N GLN A 128 -7.55 10.44 -2.74
CA GLN A 128 -6.72 9.43 -3.40
C GLN A 128 -5.22 9.68 -3.16
N TYR A 129 -4.77 10.93 -3.16
CA TYR A 129 -3.39 11.28 -2.80
C TYR A 129 -3.04 10.86 -1.37
N VAL A 130 -3.96 11.05 -0.42
CA VAL A 130 -3.73 10.65 0.97
C VAL A 130 -3.74 9.12 1.12
N LEU A 131 -4.62 8.42 0.40
CA LEU A 131 -4.75 6.95 0.46
C LEU A 131 -3.56 6.20 -0.15
N VAL A 132 -2.76 6.83 -1.00
CA VAL A 132 -1.53 6.24 -1.55
C VAL A 132 -0.30 6.51 -0.68
N LEU A 133 -0.43 7.28 0.40
CA LEU A 133 0.66 7.48 1.34
C LEU A 133 1.00 6.13 1.99
N PRO A 134 2.27 5.68 1.95
CA PRO A 134 2.65 4.43 2.56
C PRO A 134 2.46 4.52 4.08
N HIS A 135 1.48 3.78 4.60
CA HIS A 135 1.15 3.76 6.03
C HIS A 135 2.09 2.88 6.87
N SER A 136 2.97 2.11 6.23
CA SER A 136 3.95 1.25 6.89
C SER A 136 5.08 0.91 5.93
N ASN A 137 6.29 0.76 6.46
CA ASN A 137 7.44 0.25 5.72
C ASN A 137 7.39 -1.28 5.50
N ALA A 138 6.34 -1.98 5.94
CA ALA A 138 6.28 -3.44 5.89
C ALA A 138 6.31 -4.00 4.45
N ALA A 139 5.77 -3.26 3.47
CA ALA A 139 5.83 -3.65 2.07
C ALA A 139 7.27 -3.56 1.54
N GLU A 140 7.98 -2.49 1.90
CA GLU A 140 9.37 -2.21 1.61
C GLU A 140 10.28 -3.24 2.32
N GLU A 141 10.02 -3.55 3.59
CA GLU A 141 10.75 -4.57 4.36
C GLU A 141 10.60 -5.98 3.75
N ARG A 142 9.44 -6.29 3.17
CA ARG A 142 9.25 -7.55 2.42
C ARG A 142 10.13 -7.59 1.17
N ILE A 143 10.27 -6.45 0.49
CA ILE A 143 11.19 -6.30 -0.65
C ILE A 143 12.64 -6.42 -0.15
N PHE A 144 13.01 -5.77 0.96
CA PHE A 144 14.34 -5.85 1.55
C PHE A 144 14.70 -7.26 2.01
N SER A 145 13.79 -8.01 2.62
CA SER A 145 13.99 -9.42 2.95
C SER A 145 14.23 -10.27 1.70
N THR A 146 13.54 -9.95 0.59
CA THR A 146 13.79 -10.60 -0.70
C THR A 146 15.18 -10.23 -1.23
N VAL A 147 15.59 -8.96 -1.14
CA VAL A 147 16.93 -8.50 -1.52
C VAL A 147 18.00 -9.22 -0.70
N GLU A 148 17.84 -9.25 0.63
CA GLU A 148 18.80 -9.84 1.56
C GLU A 148 19.03 -11.32 1.24
N LYS A 149 17.96 -12.09 1.02
CA LYS A 149 18.04 -13.51 0.60
C LYS A 149 18.81 -13.71 -0.71
N ASN A 150 18.86 -12.72 -1.59
CA ASN A 150 19.55 -12.76 -2.88
C ASN A 150 20.93 -12.07 -2.87
N LYS A 151 21.33 -11.47 -1.74
CA LYS A 151 22.57 -10.70 -1.58
C LYS A 151 23.58 -11.34 -0.62
N THR A 152 23.24 -12.45 0.04
CA THR A 152 24.15 -13.08 1.02
C THR A 152 25.37 -13.74 0.37
N LYS A 153 26.49 -13.78 1.12
CA LYS A 153 27.77 -14.41 0.75
C LYS A 153 27.67 -15.90 0.34
N TYR A 154 26.56 -16.56 0.66
CA TYR A 154 26.31 -17.99 0.41
C TYR A 154 25.50 -18.28 -0.87
N ARG A 155 24.97 -17.26 -1.56
CA ARG A 155 24.45 -17.37 -2.93
C ARG A 155 25.21 -16.42 -3.85
N GLY A 156 25.21 -16.71 -5.16
CA GLY A 156 25.79 -15.79 -6.15
C GLY A 156 25.21 -14.40 -5.97
N SER A 157 26.05 -13.43 -5.62
CA SER A 157 25.66 -12.04 -5.42
C SER A 157 25.08 -11.51 -6.73
N LEU A 158 23.77 -11.36 -6.80
CA LEU A 158 23.11 -10.85 -8.00
C LEU A 158 23.48 -9.39 -8.21
N SER A 159 23.73 -9.01 -9.46
CA SER A 159 24.06 -7.62 -9.81
C SER A 159 22.97 -6.65 -9.35
N ASN A 160 23.36 -5.65 -8.55
CA ASN A 160 22.46 -4.63 -8.01
C ASN A 160 21.94 -3.64 -9.07
N THR A 161 22.54 -3.62 -10.26
CA THR A 161 22.18 -2.67 -11.33
C THR A 161 21.33 -3.28 -12.45
N THR A 162 21.26 -4.62 -12.51
CA THR A 162 20.60 -5.32 -13.63
C THR A 162 19.73 -6.47 -13.14
N THR A 163 20.34 -7.58 -12.73
CA THR A 163 19.65 -8.85 -12.44
C THR A 163 18.73 -8.75 -11.22
N LEU A 164 19.21 -8.18 -10.11
CA LEU A 164 18.43 -8.07 -8.89
C LEU A 164 17.21 -7.13 -9.06
N PRO A 165 17.34 -5.90 -9.59
CA PRO A 165 16.19 -5.06 -9.91
C PRO A 165 15.19 -5.75 -10.83
N SER A 166 15.65 -6.42 -11.89
CA SER A 166 14.77 -7.12 -12.85
C SER A 166 13.95 -8.23 -12.21
N ILE A 167 14.56 -9.02 -11.32
CA ILE A 167 13.86 -10.07 -10.57
C ILE A 167 12.84 -9.48 -9.61
N LEU A 168 13.19 -8.41 -8.90
CA LEU A 168 12.26 -7.72 -8.00
C LEU A 168 11.07 -7.15 -8.77
N THR A 169 11.30 -6.47 -9.91
CA THR A 169 10.24 -5.94 -10.78
C THR A 169 9.32 -7.05 -11.26
N CYS A 170 9.86 -8.18 -11.72
CA CYS A 170 9.05 -9.31 -12.14
C CYS A 170 8.24 -9.89 -10.97
N LYS A 171 8.87 -10.05 -9.80
CA LYS A 171 8.22 -10.61 -8.61
C LYS A 171 7.09 -9.71 -8.10
N THR A 172 7.31 -8.41 -8.04
CA THR A 172 6.34 -7.42 -7.55
C THR A 172 5.21 -7.15 -8.54
N ASN A 173 5.51 -7.05 -9.84
CA ASN A 173 4.51 -6.61 -10.82
C ASN A 173 3.85 -7.75 -11.59
N TYR A 174 4.56 -8.83 -11.88
CA TYR A 174 4.04 -9.94 -12.69
C TYR A 174 3.61 -11.14 -11.86
N PHE A 175 4.34 -11.45 -10.77
CA PHE A 175 4.10 -12.66 -9.98
C PHE A 175 3.37 -12.43 -8.66
N ASN A 176 2.81 -11.23 -8.42
CA ASN A 176 2.11 -10.92 -7.17
C ASN A 176 0.81 -11.73 -7.02
N HIS A 177 0.12 -11.97 -8.13
CA HIS A 177 -1.13 -12.75 -8.19
C HIS A 177 -1.07 -13.95 -9.15
N THR A 178 0.01 -14.07 -9.92
CA THR A 178 0.20 -15.14 -10.90
C THR A 178 1.39 -15.97 -10.49
N HIS A 179 1.20 -17.28 -10.27
CA HIS A 179 2.32 -18.16 -9.98
C HIS A 179 3.31 -18.19 -11.16
N CYS A 180 4.61 -18.32 -10.87
CA CYS A 180 5.65 -18.26 -11.89
C CYS A 180 5.53 -19.34 -12.97
N TYR A 181 4.95 -20.51 -12.66
CA TYR A 181 4.73 -21.59 -13.63
C TYR A 181 3.55 -21.31 -14.57
N MET A 182 2.68 -20.35 -14.26
CA MET A 182 1.59 -19.92 -15.15
C MET A 182 2.06 -18.87 -16.16
N PHE A 183 3.22 -18.25 -15.92
CA PHE A 183 3.75 -17.24 -16.82
C PHE A 183 4.27 -17.88 -18.09
N LYS A 184 3.67 -17.46 -19.21
CA LYS A 184 4.08 -17.85 -20.55
C LYS A 184 4.92 -16.71 -21.15
N PRO A 185 6.25 -16.81 -21.14
CA PRO A 185 7.10 -15.77 -21.72
C PRO A 185 6.82 -15.61 -23.21
N THR A 186 6.87 -14.37 -23.69
CA THR A 186 6.70 -14.11 -25.12
C THR A 186 7.88 -14.67 -25.91
N LYS A 187 7.67 -14.97 -27.20
CA LYS A 187 8.73 -15.46 -28.09
C LYS A 187 9.96 -14.53 -28.11
N SER A 188 9.72 -13.22 -28.03
CA SER A 188 10.77 -12.20 -27.96
C SER A 188 11.63 -12.33 -26.69
N VAL A 189 11.00 -12.54 -25.53
CA VAL A 189 11.72 -12.76 -24.26
C VAL A 189 12.57 -14.02 -24.33
N LEU A 190 12.02 -15.12 -24.86
CA LEU A 190 12.75 -16.38 -25.03
C LEU A 190 13.95 -16.24 -25.97
N GLN A 191 13.79 -15.51 -27.09
CA GLN A 191 14.88 -15.25 -28.02
C GLN A 191 16.00 -14.41 -27.38
N LYS A 192 15.66 -13.35 -26.65
CA LYS A 192 16.64 -12.52 -25.93
C LYS A 192 17.38 -13.33 -24.85
N ALA A 193 16.66 -14.14 -24.07
CA ALA A 193 17.24 -15.00 -23.05
C ALA A 193 18.19 -16.03 -23.66
N LYS A 194 17.78 -16.68 -24.76
CA LYS A 194 18.62 -17.63 -25.49
C LYS A 194 19.88 -16.97 -26.01
N LYS A 195 19.77 -15.79 -26.64
CA LYS A 195 20.92 -15.02 -27.14
C LYS A 195 21.90 -14.69 -26.01
N ALA A 196 21.41 -14.17 -24.88
CA ALA A 196 22.24 -13.85 -23.73
C ALA A 196 22.98 -15.08 -23.16
N ALA A 197 22.28 -16.22 -23.04
CA ALA A 197 22.89 -17.47 -22.58
C ALA A 197 23.96 -17.99 -23.56
N THR A 198 23.70 -17.91 -24.87
CA THR A 198 24.67 -18.28 -25.90
C THR A 198 25.91 -17.38 -25.85
N THR A 199 25.73 -16.06 -25.71
CA THR A 199 26.84 -15.11 -25.57
C THR A 199 27.67 -15.41 -24.32
N TYR A 200 27.04 -15.57 -23.16
CA TYR A 200 27.75 -15.89 -21.91
C TYR A 200 28.55 -17.19 -22.02
N ASN A 201 27.94 -18.25 -22.55
CA ASN A 201 28.61 -19.54 -22.72
C ASN A 201 29.77 -19.44 -23.70
N ALA A 202 29.65 -18.68 -24.78
CA ALA A 202 30.75 -18.44 -25.71
C ALA A 202 31.91 -17.72 -25.01
N ASP A 203 31.62 -16.63 -24.29
CA ASP A 203 32.62 -15.80 -23.59
C ASP A 203 33.35 -16.57 -22.47
N HIS A 204 32.72 -17.60 -21.89
CA HIS A 204 33.27 -18.39 -20.78
C HIS A 204 33.62 -19.84 -21.20
N SER A 205 33.61 -20.15 -22.50
CA SER A 205 33.93 -21.49 -23.02
C SER A 205 35.43 -21.83 -23.05
N SER A 206 36.29 -20.98 -22.49
CA SER A 206 37.74 -21.19 -22.48
C SER A 206 38.37 -21.00 -21.09
N THR A 207 38.38 -22.07 -20.30
CA THR A 207 39.46 -22.41 -19.35
C THR A 207 39.55 -23.94 -19.21
N SER A 208 39.85 -24.61 -20.33
CA SER A 208 40.38 -25.98 -20.28
C SER A 208 41.23 -26.23 -21.52
N LYS A 209 42.46 -25.71 -21.50
CA LYS A 209 43.64 -26.24 -22.18
C LYS A 209 44.87 -25.88 -21.36
#